data_AF-A0A951BK20-F1
#
_entry.id   AF-A0A951BK20-F1
#
_cell.length_a   1.000
_cell.length_b   1.000
_cell.length_c   1.000
_cell.angle_alpha   90.00
_cell.angle_beta   90.00
_cell.angle_gamma   90.00
#
_symmetry.space_group_name_H-M   'P 1'
#
loop_
_entity.id
_entity.type
_entity.pdbx_description
1 polymer ?
#
loop_
_entity_poly.entity_id
_entity_poly.type
_entity_poly.pdbx_seq_one_letter_code
_entity_poly.pdbx_strand_id
1 'polypeptide(L)'
;MPAGRETTLRLNMPQWQGGNVHGYYFGAQLLAWLAPPAGGPVETIPVPEPRPGETLKVENGIFGRAALLAQARAARHAIESGRL
;
A
#
# COMPACT_ATOMS: atom_id res chain seq x y z
N MET A 1 19.48 3.39 -18.19
CA MET A 1 19.10 3.75 -16.79
C MET A 1 19.44 2.56 -15.92
N PRO A 2 20.26 2.68 -14.86
CA PRO A 2 20.53 1.50 -14.04
C PRO A 2 19.23 1.13 -13.31
N ALA A 3 18.72 -0.06 -13.61
CA ALA A 3 17.62 -0.66 -12.86
C ALA A 3 18.08 -0.76 -11.40
N GLY A 4 17.24 -0.29 -10.45
CA GLY A 4 17.48 -0.51 -9.04
C GLY A 4 17.73 -2.00 -8.81
N ARG A 5 18.76 -2.35 -8.02
CA ARG A 5 19.23 -3.72 -7.77
C ARG A 5 18.09 -4.74 -7.87
N GLU A 6 18.27 -5.76 -8.70
CA GLU A 6 17.35 -6.89 -8.97
C GLU A 6 16.77 -7.54 -7.69
N THR A 7 17.39 -7.27 -6.53
CA THR A 7 17.02 -7.77 -5.20
C THR A 7 16.01 -6.92 -4.44
N THR A 8 15.54 -5.78 -4.98
CA THR A 8 14.65 -4.86 -4.25
C THR A 8 13.19 -5.14 -4.59
N LEU A 9 12.42 -5.63 -3.62
CA LEU A 9 10.96 -5.73 -3.70
C LEU A 9 10.34 -4.34 -3.78
N ARG A 10 9.54 -4.08 -4.82
CA ARG A 10 8.65 -2.91 -4.90
C ARG A 10 7.30 -3.27 -4.30
N LEU A 11 6.93 -2.58 -3.23
CA LEU A 11 5.64 -2.76 -2.56
C LEU A 11 4.69 -1.60 -2.90
N ASN A 12 3.70 -1.84 -3.74
CA ASN A 12 2.63 -0.88 -3.99
C ASN A 12 1.60 -0.98 -2.85
N MET A 13 1.48 0.07 -2.05
CA MET A 13 0.61 0.09 -0.88
C MET A 13 -0.32 1.30 -0.94
N PRO A 14 -1.49 1.19 -1.60
CA PRO A 14 -2.43 2.29 -1.76
C PRO A 14 -3.23 2.60 -0.50
N GLN A 15 -2.58 2.58 0.67
CA GLN A 15 -3.17 2.83 1.97
C GLN A 15 -3.55 4.31 2.12
N TRP A 16 -4.83 4.56 2.40
CA TRP A 16 -5.37 5.90 2.58
C TRP A 16 -5.88 6.16 4.00
N GLN A 17 -6.15 5.10 4.76
CA GLN A 17 -6.78 5.16 6.08
C GLN A 17 -5.90 5.84 7.13
N GLY A 18 -4.57 5.70 7.02
CA GLY A 18 -3.64 6.24 8.01
C GLY A 18 -3.62 7.76 8.05
N GLY A 19 -3.86 8.40 6.90
CA GLY A 19 -4.05 9.85 6.81
C GLY A 19 -5.52 10.27 6.77
N ASN A 20 -6.46 9.33 6.65
CA ASN A 20 -7.88 9.60 6.41
C ASN A 20 -8.11 10.52 5.18
N VAL A 21 -7.36 10.30 4.09
CA VAL A 21 -7.45 11.08 2.84
C VAL A 21 -7.66 10.13 1.66
N HIS A 22 -8.87 10.12 1.11
CA HIS A 22 -9.25 9.20 0.02
C HIS A 22 -8.33 9.29 -1.20
N GLY A 23 -7.84 10.49 -1.51
CA GLY A 23 -6.95 10.73 -2.66
C GLY A 23 -5.65 9.93 -2.63
N TYR A 24 -5.19 9.46 -1.47
CA TYR A 24 -3.99 8.62 -1.38
C TYR A 24 -4.13 7.27 -2.09
N TYR A 25 -5.34 6.71 -2.17
CA TYR A 25 -5.58 5.47 -2.90
C TYR A 25 -5.24 5.61 -4.38
N PHE A 26 -5.79 6.64 -5.03
CA PHE A 26 -5.50 6.95 -6.42
C PHE A 26 -4.06 7.42 -6.62
N GLY A 27 -3.56 8.29 -5.73
CA GLY A 27 -2.19 8.80 -5.81
C GLY A 27 -1.13 7.70 -5.83
N ALA A 28 -1.31 6.64 -5.02
CA ALA A 28 -0.41 5.50 -5.01
C ALA A 28 -0.49 4.67 -6.31
N GLN A 29 -1.68 4.50 -6.89
CA GLN A 29 -1.83 3.83 -8.19
C GLN A 29 -1.18 4.63 -9.32
N LEU A 30 -1.39 5.95 -9.33
CA LEU A 30 -0.77 6.86 -10.29
C LEU A 30 0.76 6.84 -10.16
N LEU A 31 1.29 6.86 -8.93
CA LEU A 31 2.72 6.75 -8.68
C LEU A 31 3.27 5.42 -9.20
N ALA A 32 2.57 4.31 -8.97
CA ALA A 32 2.99 3.00 -9.48
C ALA A 32 3.01 2.96 -11.02
N TRP A 33 2.07 3.65 -11.68
CA TRP A 33 2.04 3.79 -13.14
C TRP A 33 3.17 4.68 -13.69
N LEU A 34 3.48 5.79 -13.00
CA LEU A 34 4.54 6.73 -13.40
C LEU A 34 5.96 6.19 -13.12
N ALA A 35 6.11 5.31 -12.14
CA ALA A 35 7.40 4.79 -11.74
C ALA A 35 8.08 4.01 -12.87
N PRO A 36 9.42 4.11 -13.03
CA PRO A 36 10.16 3.26 -13.96
C PRO A 36 9.89 1.77 -13.68
N PRO A 37 10.05 0.87 -14.66
CA PRO A 37 9.95 -0.57 -14.43
C PRO A 37 10.79 -1.02 -13.22
N ALA A 38 10.25 -1.92 -12.40
CA ALA A 38 11.01 -2.49 -11.30
C ALA A 38 12.06 -3.47 -11.85
N GLY A 39 13.27 -3.46 -11.26
CA GLY A 39 14.28 -4.48 -11.52
C GLY A 39 14.10 -5.74 -10.68
N GLY A 40 13.30 -5.68 -9.61
CA GLY A 40 13.01 -6.82 -8.73
C GLY A 40 11.51 -7.13 -8.67
N PRO A 41 11.08 -8.01 -7.75
CA PRO A 41 9.68 -8.39 -7.57
C PRO A 41 8.79 -7.17 -7.29
N VAL A 42 7.53 -7.25 -7.71
CA VAL A 42 6.52 -6.22 -7.47
C VAL A 42 5.31 -6.86 -6.82
N GLU A 43 4.88 -6.32 -5.69
CA GLU A 43 3.70 -6.77 -4.96
C GLU A 43 2.76 -5.60 -4.69
N THR A 44 1.46 -5.84 -4.79
CA THR A 44 0.43 -4.84 -4.48
C THR A 44 -0.40 -5.29 -3.30
N ILE A 45 -0.37 -4.51 -2.22
CA ILE A 45 -1.11 -4.83 -1.00
C ILE A 45 -2.59 -4.51 -1.20
N PRO A 46 -3.49 -5.46 -0.92
CA PRO A 46 -4.91 -5.23 -1.05
C PRO A 46 -5.36 -4.18 -0.03
N VAL A 47 -5.74 -3.02 -0.55
CA VAL A 47 -6.39 -1.94 0.20
C VAL A 47 -7.75 -1.70 -0.45
N PRO A 48 -8.85 -1.62 0.33
CA PRO A 48 -10.15 -1.26 -0.21
C PRO A 48 -10.15 0.14 -0.82
N GLU A 49 -10.73 0.30 -2.01
CA GLU A 49 -10.97 1.60 -2.62
C GLU A 49 -11.90 2.45 -1.74
N PRO A 50 -11.60 3.73 -1.50
CA PRO A 50 -12.47 4.60 -0.73
C PRO A 50 -13.78 4.85 -1.47
N ARG A 51 -14.91 4.76 -0.76
CA ARG A 51 -16.22 5.08 -1.33
C ARG A 51 -16.55 6.58 -1.17
N PRO A 52 -17.35 7.18 -2.07
CA PRO A 52 -17.83 8.55 -1.90
C PRO A 52 -18.55 8.73 -0.56
N GLY A 53 -18.12 9.72 0.23
CA GLY A 53 -18.69 9.98 1.55
C GLY A 53 -18.34 8.95 2.63
N GLU A 54 -17.40 8.03 2.37
CA GLU A 54 -16.94 7.09 3.38
C GLU A 54 -16.27 7.80 4.55
N THR A 55 -16.63 7.39 5.76
CA THR A 55 -16.02 7.87 7.00
C THR A 55 -15.44 6.70 7.77
N LEU A 56 -14.19 6.83 8.22
CA LEU A 56 -13.56 5.81 9.03
C LEU A 56 -14.04 5.87 10.48
N LYS A 57 -14.27 4.70 11.07
CA LYS A 57 -14.54 4.58 12.50
C LYS A 57 -13.27 4.89 13.28
N VAL A 58 -13.41 5.61 14.40
CA VAL A 58 -12.33 5.72 15.38
C VAL A 58 -12.40 4.49 16.29
N GLU A 59 -11.33 3.70 16.27
CA GLU A 59 -11.19 2.46 17.02
C GLU A 59 -9.99 2.60 17.95
N ASN A 60 -10.23 2.66 19.26
CA ASN A 60 -9.18 2.87 20.27
C ASN A 60 -8.31 4.12 19.97
N GLY A 61 -8.95 5.22 19.55
CA GLY A 61 -8.28 6.49 19.25
C GLY A 61 -7.64 6.57 17.87
N ILE A 62 -7.78 5.55 17.01
CA ILE A 62 -7.17 5.51 15.67
C ILE A 62 -8.26 5.33 14.60
N PHE A 63 -8.24 6.16 13.56
CA PHE A 63 -9.12 5.99 12.41
C PHE A 63 -8.82 4.69 11.65
N GLY A 64 -9.84 3.87 11.43
CA GLY A 64 -9.74 2.65 10.62
C GLY A 64 -8.71 1.65 11.15
N ARG A 65 -8.52 1.56 12.47
CA ARG A 65 -7.48 0.74 13.11
C ARG A 65 -7.47 -0.71 12.61
N ALA A 66 -8.63 -1.34 12.49
CA ALA A 66 -8.74 -2.70 11.96
C ALA A 66 -8.18 -2.82 10.54
N ALA A 67 -8.50 -1.87 9.66
CA ALA A 67 -8.00 -1.83 8.28
C ALA A 67 -6.48 -1.64 8.25
N LEU A 68 -5.94 -0.70 9.03
CA LEU A 68 -4.50 -0.46 9.15
C LEU A 68 -3.74 -1.72 9.61
N LEU A 69 -4.25 -2.41 10.61
CA LEU A 69 -3.63 -3.64 11.11
C LEU A 69 -3.71 -4.77 10.08
N ALA A 70 -4.80 -4.90 9.34
CA ALA A 70 -4.93 -5.89 8.28
C ALA A 70 -3.92 -5.62 7.14
N GLN A 71 -3.80 -4.37 6.72
CA GLN A 71 -2.88 -3.93 5.67
C GLN A 71 -1.41 -4.08 6.08
N ALA A 72 -1.06 -3.74 7.32
CA ALA A 72 0.28 -3.96 7.85
C ALA A 72 0.66 -5.45 7.90
N ARG A 73 -0.28 -6.34 8.27
CA ARG A 73 -0.05 -7.79 8.23
C ARG A 73 0.13 -8.30 6.80
N ALA A 74 -0.70 -7.85 5.86
CA ALA A 74 -0.58 -8.21 4.45
C ALA A 74 0.76 -7.73 3.85
N ALA A 75 1.16 -6.49 4.14
CA ALA A 75 2.46 -5.94 3.76
C ALA A 75 3.63 -6.76 4.31
N ARG A 76 3.58 -7.09 5.61
CA ARG A 76 4.59 -7.95 6.24
C ARG A 76 4.68 -9.32 5.58
N HIS A 77 3.55 -9.96 5.31
CA HIS A 77 3.51 -11.25 4.63
C HIS A 77 4.16 -11.20 3.24
N ALA A 78 3.87 -10.15 2.45
CA ALA A 78 4.48 -9.96 1.14
C ALA A 78 6.00 -9.74 1.23
N ILE A 79 6.46 -8.97 2.22
CA ILE A 79 7.89 -8.75 2.48
C ILE A 79 8.58 -10.06 2.88
N GLU A 80 7.97 -10.87 3.75
CA GLU A 80 8.54 -12.15 4.18
C GLU A 80 8.56 -13.18 3.04
N SER A 81 7.53 -13.19 2.19
CA SER A 81 7.44 -14.08 1.02
C SER A 81 8.45 -13.73 -0.08
N GLY A 82 8.72 -12.44 -0.29
CA GLY A 82 9.65 -11.95 -1.32
C GLY A 82 11.14 -12.00 -0.94
N ARG A 83 11.50 -12.60 0.21
CA ARG A 83 12.89 -12.80 0.66
C ARG A 83 13.47 -14.18 0.34
N LEU A 84 12.71 -15.04 -0.35
CA LEU A 84 13.15 -16.36 -0.84
C LEU A 84 13.83 -16.25 -2.22
#